data_AF-A0A4Y2LC23-F1
#
_entry.id   AF-A0A4Y2LC23-F1
#
_cell.length_a   1.000
_cell.length_b   1.000
_cell.length_c   1.000
_cell.angle_alpha   90.00
_cell.angle_beta   90.00
_cell.angle_gamma   90.00
#
_symmetry.space_group_name_H-M   'P 1'
#
loop_
_entity.id
_entity.type
_entity.pdbx_description
1 polymer ?
#
loop_
_entity_poly.entity_id
_entity_poly.type
_entity_poly.pdbx_seq_one_letter_code
_entity_poly.pdbx_strand_id
1 'polypeptide(L)' 'MSVTSGKFFGNETSFVGGAPRGNGTGQVVFYRKNKMESTFLTELVLNGEQFASSYGYSLAPMDINSDG' A
#
# COMPACT_ATOMS: atom_id res chain seq x y z
N MET A 1 5.31 -8.61 7.81
CA MET A 1 5.01 -7.25 7.32
C MET A 1 5.72 -7.10 6.00
N SER A 2 5.06 -6.52 5.02
CA SER A 2 5.57 -6.34 3.66
C SER A 2 5.64 -4.85 3.33
N VAL A 3 6.54 -4.50 2.43
CA VAL A 3 6.66 -3.15 1.89
C VAL A 3 6.95 -3.24 0.40
N THR A 4 6.38 -2.33 -0.36
CA THR A 4 6.77 -2.10 -1.75
C THR A 4 6.60 -0.63 -2.14
N SER A 5 6.98 -0.27 -3.36
CA SER A 5 6.80 1.05 -3.92
C SER A 5 6.48 0.98 -5.41
N GLY A 6 5.87 2.03 -5.93
CA GLY A 6 5.46 2.11 -7.33
C GLY A 6 4.79 3.44 -7.63
N LYS A 7 4.48 3.66 -8.91
CA LYS A 7 3.71 4.82 -9.37
C LYS A 7 2.27 4.37 -9.55
N PHE A 8 1.46 4.53 -8.51
CA PHE A 8 0.05 4.11 -8.54
C PHE A 8 -0.91 5.27 -8.78
N PHE A 9 -0.49 6.50 -8.45
CA PHE A 9 -1.29 7.71 -8.57
C PHE A 9 -0.52 8.79 -9.34
N GLY A 10 -0.43 8.60 -10.66
CA GLY A 10 0.35 9.48 -11.55
C GLY A 10 1.86 9.28 -11.41
N ASN A 11 2.65 10.33 -11.64
CA ASN A 11 4.10 10.20 -11.79
C ASN A 11 4.89 10.17 -10.48
N GLU A 12 4.25 10.34 -9.33
CA GLU A 12 4.91 10.33 -8.02
C GLU A 12 5.02 8.90 -7.47
N THR A 13 6.14 8.60 -6.81
CA THR A 13 6.32 7.31 -6.13
C THR A 13 5.47 7.28 -4.86
N SER A 14 4.57 6.31 -4.78
CA SER A 14 3.90 5.92 -3.54
C SER A 14 4.60 4.71 -2.93
N PHE A 15 4.48 4.59 -1.62
CA PHE A 15 4.97 3.49 -0.80
C PHE A 15 3.77 2.72 -0.29
N VAL A 16 3.85 1.39 -0.26
CA VAL A 16 2.74 0.54 0.13
C VAL A 16 3.18 -0.38 1.26
N GLY A 17 2.46 -0.32 2.37
CA GLY A 17 2.70 -1.14 3.55
C GLY A 17 1.60 -2.17 3.75
N GLY A 18 1.98 -3.42 3.99
CA GLY A 18 1.06 -4.47 4.41
C GLY A 18 0.93 -4.55 5.92
N ALA A 19 -0.31 -4.52 6.43
CA ALA A 19 -0.67 -4.68 7.83
C ALA A 19 -1.57 -5.92 8.01
N PRO A 20 -1.01 -7.15 8.03
CA PRO A 20 -1.78 -8.41 7.99
C PRO A 20 -2.74 -8.66 9.14
N ARG A 21 -2.61 -7.87 10.21
CA ARG A 21 -3.47 -7.92 11.41
C ARG A 21 -4.25 -6.61 11.63
N GLY A 22 -4.11 -5.63 10.73
CA GLY A 22 -4.85 -4.38 10.78
C GLY A 22 -6.35 -4.63 10.66
N ASN A 23 -7.15 -3.92 11.45
CA ASN A 23 -8.61 -4.00 11.41
C ASN A 23 -9.23 -5.43 11.53
N GLY A 24 -8.49 -6.40 12.12
CA GLY A 24 -8.94 -7.78 12.34
C GLY A 24 -8.86 -8.71 11.10
N THR A 25 -8.90 -8.17 9.89
CA THR A 25 -8.88 -8.94 8.63
C THR A 25 -7.60 -8.75 7.82
N GLY A 26 -6.79 -7.74 8.17
CA GLY A 26 -5.60 -7.32 7.43
C GLY A 26 -5.89 -6.09 6.56
N GLN A 27 -4.86 -5.31 6.24
CA GLN A 27 -4.95 -4.10 5.44
C GLN A 27 -3.73 -3.91 4.54
N VAL A 28 -3.90 -3.18 3.43
CA VAL A 28 -2.83 -2.64 2.59
C VAL A 28 -2.99 -1.13 2.53
N VAL A 29 -1.95 -0.39 2.88
CA VAL A 29 -2.00 1.07 3.01
C VAL A 29 -1.00 1.72 2.06
N PHE A 30 -1.48 2.65 1.24
CA PHE A 30 -0.69 3.45 0.32
C PHE A 30 -0.34 4.78 0.96
N TYR A 31 0.91 5.19 0.80
CA TYR A 31 1.46 6.41 1.34
C TYR A 31 2.19 7.21 0.26
N ARG A 32 2.07 8.53 0.32
CA ARG A 32 2.92 9.45 -0.44
C ARG A 32 3.79 10.27 0.49
N LYS A 33 5.03 10.48 0.09
CA LYS A 33 5.94 11.35 0.82
C LYS A 33 5.45 12.79 0.69
N ASN A 34 5.26 13.48 1.81
CA ASN A 34 5.06 14.92 1.80
C ASN A 34 6.36 15.57 1.30
N LYS A 35 6.31 16.44 0.29
CA LYS A 35 7.53 17.09 -0.24
C LYS A 35 8.00 18.25 0.64
N MET A 36 7.10 18.84 1.42
CA MET A 36 7.40 19.99 2.28
C MET A 36 7.83 19.57 3.69
N GLU A 37 7.50 18.36 4.10
CA GLU A 37 7.76 17.83 5.43
C GLU A 37 8.37 16.44 5.35
N SER A 38 9.13 16.02 6.36
CA SER A 38 9.64 14.64 6.45
C SER A 38 8.57 13.65 6.93
N THR A 39 7.35 13.76 6.41
CA THR A 39 6.17 12.98 6.80
C THR A 39 5.59 12.20 5.62
N PHE A 40 4.79 11.18 5.92
CA PHE A 40 4.00 10.42 4.94
C PHE A 40 2.53 10.76 5.09
N LEU A 41 1.85 10.92 3.97
CA LEU A 41 0.40 11.10 3.89
C LEU A 41 -0.22 9.79 3.40
N THR A 42 -1.29 9.33 4.06
CA THR A 42 -2.05 8.16 3.62
C THR A 42 -2.91 8.54 2.39
N GLU A 43 -2.79 7.77 1.31
CA GLU A 43 -3.54 7.99 0.07
C GLU A 43 -4.74 7.05 -0.08
N LEU A 44 -4.54 5.76 0.26
CA LEU A 44 -5.55 4.72 0.09
C LEU A 44 -5.35 3.63 1.15
N VAL A 45 -6.46 3.10 1.65
CA VAL A 45 -6.49 1.92 2.52
C VAL A 45 -7.38 0.86 1.88
N LEU A 46 -6.82 -0.31 1.63
CA LEU A 46 -7.55 -1.50 1.22
C LEU A 46 -7.72 -2.42 2.43
N ASN A 47 -8.96 -2.80 2.73
CA ASN A 47 -9.28 -3.69 3.84
C ASN A 47 -9.42 -5.13 3.33
N GLY A 48 -8.84 -6.08 4.06
CA GLY A 48 -9.14 -7.49 3.86
C GLY A 48 -10.57 -7.81 4.30
N GLU A 49 -11.15 -8.85 3.73
CA GLU A 49 -12.54 -9.24 4.01
C GLU A 49 -12.62 -10.39 5.02
N GLN A 50 -11.65 -11.31 4.99
CA GLN A 50 -11.68 -12.53 5.80
C GLN A 50 -10.79 -12.39 7.05
N PHE A 51 -11.37 -12.73 8.20
CA PHE A 51 -10.65 -12.78 9.48
C PHE A 51 -9.46 -13.74 9.42
N ALA A 52 -8.33 -13.34 10.01
CA ALA A 52 -7.08 -14.11 10.06
C ALA A 52 -6.50 -14.56 8.70
N SER A 53 -6.99 -14.02 7.57
CA SER A 53 -6.47 -14.30 6.22
C SER A 53 -5.05 -13.79 5.99
N SER A 54 -4.58 -12.86 6.84
CA SER A 54 -3.31 -12.16 6.69
C SER A 54 -3.25 -11.28 5.43
N TYR A 55 -4.37 -10.63 5.05
CA TYR A 55 -4.39 -9.71 3.91
C TYR A 55 -3.32 -8.61 4.03
N GLY A 56 -2.45 -8.51 3.01
CA GLY A 56 -1.25 -7.66 3.05
C GLY A 56 0.03 -8.35 3.56
N TYR A 57 0.05 -9.69 3.74
CA TYR A 57 1.26 -10.40 4.19
C TYR A 57 2.46 -10.25 3.26
N SER A 58 2.23 -10.29 1.95
CA SER A 58 3.21 -10.08 0.88
C SER A 58 2.63 -9.14 -0.17
N LEU A 59 3.48 -8.34 -0.81
CA LEU A 59 3.11 -7.36 -1.83
C LEU A 59 4.11 -7.41 -2.98
N ALA A 60 3.60 -7.31 -4.21
CA ALA A 60 4.40 -7.17 -5.42
C ALA A 60 3.70 -6.14 -6.34
N PRO A 61 4.39 -5.05 -6.71
CA PRO A 61 3.86 -4.06 -7.64
C PRO A 61 4.08 -4.56 -9.07
N MET A 62 3.11 -4.37 -9.94
CA MET A 62 3.23 -4.75 -11.35
C MET A 62 2.36 -3.85 -12.22
N ASP A 63 2.95 -3.31 -13.28
CA ASP A 63 2.25 -2.67 -14.39
C ASP A 63 1.92 -3.76 -15.43
N ILE A 64 0.68 -4.27 -15.37
CA ILE A 64 0.25 -5.42 -16.18
C ILE A 64 -0.16 -4.98 -17.59
N ASN A 65 -0.68 -3.77 -17.73
CA ASN A 65 -1.21 -3.19 -18.96
C ASN A 65 -0.20 -2.28 -19.68
N SER A 66 1.00 -2.07 -19.10
CA SER A 66 2.10 -1.29 -19.68
C SER A 66 1.74 0.17 -19.94
N ASP A 67 0.92 0.78 -19.08
CA ASP A 67 0.52 2.18 -19.20
C ASP A 67 1.31 3.16 -18.31
N GLY A 68 2.24 2.64 -17.50
CA GLY A 68 3.21 3.41 -16.72
C GLY A 68 2.86 3.59 -15.26
#